data_AF-A0A1Q6ZF74-F1
#
_entry.id   AF-A0A1Q6ZF74-F1
#
_cell.length_a   1.000
_cell.length_b   1.000
_cell.length_c   1.000
_cell.angle_alpha   90.00
_cell.angle_beta   90.00
_cell.angle_gamma   90.00
#
_symmetry.space_group_name_H-M   'P 1'
#
loop_
_entity.id
_entity.type
_entity.pdbx_description
1 polymer ?
#
loop_
_entity_poly.entity_id
_entity_poly.type
_entity_poly.pdbx_seq_one_letter_code
_entity_poly.pdbx_strand_id
1 'polypeptide(L)'
;MAGAASWSFNENDFKQIQTHLQAFLRDSNARCALLVDRNGQLVATVGDTPKFDPTAFASLTAADFSANDQLAKMIGEAEFASLVHQGEREGGGRGGRGGRAKGPARRGRGRN
;
A
#
# COMPACT_ATOMS: atom_id res chain seq x y z
N MET A 1 -10.52 13.68 -29.64
CA MET A 1 -9.19 13.06 -29.57
C MET A 1 -8.52 13.64 -28.32
N ALA A 2 -8.64 12.96 -27.16
CA ALA A 2 -8.09 13.47 -25.91
C ALA A 2 -6.57 13.49 -26.04
N GLY A 3 -5.96 14.67 -25.95
CA GLY A 3 -4.51 14.81 -25.96
C GLY A 3 -3.94 13.99 -24.81
N ALA A 4 -3.11 13.01 -25.12
CA ALA A 4 -2.27 12.38 -24.12
C ALA A 4 -1.49 13.51 -23.44
N ALA A 5 -1.78 13.76 -22.17
CA ALA A 5 -1.03 14.75 -21.42
C ALA A 5 0.42 14.28 -21.39
N SER A 6 1.26 14.92 -22.21
CA SER A 6 2.71 14.69 -22.18
C SER A 6 3.25 15.50 -21.01
N TRP A 7 3.14 14.95 -19.81
CA TRP A 7 3.84 15.48 -18.66
C TRP A 7 5.32 15.13 -18.83
N SER A 8 6.15 16.13 -19.12
CA SER A 8 7.60 15.98 -19.06
C SER A 8 8.07 16.24 -17.64
N PHE A 9 8.23 15.18 -16.84
CA PHE A 9 8.88 15.32 -15.54
C PHE A 9 10.36 15.61 -15.76
N ASN A 10 10.83 16.73 -15.21
CA ASN A 10 12.26 16.95 -15.12
C ASN A 10 12.82 16.23 -13.87
N GLU A 11 14.14 16.20 -13.74
CA GLU A 11 14.83 15.57 -12.62
C GLU A 11 14.39 16.11 -11.25
N ASN A 12 14.07 17.41 -11.16
CA ASN A 12 13.62 18.02 -9.91
C ASN A 12 12.21 17.56 -9.54
N ASP A 13 11.30 17.47 -10.51
CA ASP A 13 9.94 16.97 -10.28
C ASP A 13 9.97 15.53 -9.79
N PHE A 14 10.80 14.70 -10.43
CA PHE A 14 10.97 13.30 -10.02
C PHE A 14 11.49 13.18 -8.57
N LYS A 15 12.46 14.01 -8.19
CA LYS A 15 12.97 14.05 -6.80
C LYS A 15 11.90 14.47 -5.80
N GLN A 16 11.07 15.46 -6.15
CA GLN A 16 9.98 15.89 -5.27
C GLN A 16 8.92 14.80 -5.11
N ILE A 17 8.52 14.16 -6.21
CA ILE A 17 7.61 12.99 -6.19
C ILE A 17 8.19 11.91 -5.26
N GLN A 18 9.46 11.55 -5.43
CA GLN A 18 10.11 10.52 -4.62
C GLN A 18 10.13 10.89 -3.14
N THR A 19 10.39 12.16 -2.81
CA THR A 19 10.39 12.67 -1.43
C THR A 19 9.01 12.53 -0.80
N HIS A 20 7.95 12.95 -1.50
CA HIS A 20 6.59 12.83 -1.00
C HIS A 20 6.14 11.37 -0.87
N LEU A 21 6.47 10.51 -1.84
CA LEU A 21 6.18 9.08 -1.77
C LEU A 21 6.88 8.40 -0.58
N GLN A 22 8.12 8.78 -0.28
CA GLN A 22 8.85 8.27 0.87
C GLN A 22 8.24 8.72 2.20
N ALA A 23 7.79 9.97 2.30
CA ALA A 23 7.06 10.45 3.48
C ALA A 23 5.77 9.65 3.68
N PHE A 24 4.98 9.50 2.61
CA PHE A 24 3.75 8.69 2.62
C PHE A 24 4.01 7.23 3.03
N LEU A 25 5.07 6.60 2.53
CA LEU A 25 5.43 5.23 2.90
C LEU A 25 5.70 5.10 4.41
N ARG A 26 6.39 6.09 5.01
CA ARG A 26 6.67 6.12 6.45
C ARG A 26 5.39 6.28 7.26
N ASP A 27 4.51 7.17 6.84
CA ASP A 27 3.28 7.50 7.58
C ASP A 27 2.22 6.40 7.48
N SER A 28 2.17 5.69 6.33
CA SER A 28 1.23 4.59 6.09
C SER A 28 1.65 3.26 6.73
N ASN A 29 2.90 3.14 7.20
CA ASN A 29 3.49 1.87 7.66
C ASN A 29 3.39 0.73 6.60
N ALA A 30 3.30 1.11 5.32
CA ALA A 30 3.31 0.17 4.21
C ALA A 30 4.74 -0.30 3.91
N ARG A 31 4.86 -1.37 3.12
CA ARG A 31 6.16 -1.93 2.72
C ARG A 31 6.73 -1.32 1.44
N CYS A 32 5.84 -0.93 0.54
CA CYS A 32 6.15 -0.40 -0.77
C CYS A 32 5.04 0.58 -1.17
N ALA A 33 5.38 1.65 -1.88
CA ALA A 33 4.42 2.55 -2.50
C ALA A 33 4.77 2.73 -3.99
N LEU A 34 3.76 2.62 -4.84
CA LEU A 34 3.87 2.77 -6.29
C LEU A 34 3.02 3.96 -6.72
N LEU A 35 3.57 4.82 -7.57
CA LEU A 35 2.83 5.88 -8.23
C LEU A 35 2.56 5.46 -9.67
N VAL A 36 1.28 5.40 -10.04
CA VAL A 36 0.80 4.92 -11.34
C VAL A 36 -0.09 5.99 -11.95
N ASP A 37 0.07 6.26 -13.25
CA ASP A 37 -0.81 7.18 -13.97
C ASP A 37 -2.14 6.50 -14.39
N ARG A 38 -3.07 7.28 -14.96
CA ARG A 38 -4.38 6.74 -15.39
C ARG A 38 -4.30 5.71 -16.53
N ASN A 39 -3.17 5.65 -17.24
CA ASN A 39 -2.94 4.72 -18.33
C ASN A 39 -2.24 3.43 -17.86
N GLY A 40 -1.96 3.29 -16.56
CA GLY A 40 -1.24 2.16 -16.01
C GLY A 40 0.28 2.26 -16.11
N GLN A 41 0.83 3.42 -16.47
CA GLN A 41 2.27 3.63 -16.49
C GLN A 41 2.80 3.82 -15.06
N LEU A 42 3.82 3.04 -14.72
CA LEU A 42 4.51 3.16 -13.45
C LEU A 42 5.44 4.38 -13.49
N VAL A 43 5.12 5.40 -12.69
CA VAL A 43 5.87 6.67 -12.62
C VAL A 43 7.01 6.58 -11.60
N ALA A 44 6.74 6.03 -10.42
CA ALA A 44 7.73 5.91 -9.35
C ALA A 44 7.44 4.72 -8.43
N THR A 45 8.48 4.23 -7.75
CA THR A 45 8.37 3.19 -6.71
C THR A 45 9.30 3.52 -5.56
N VAL A 46 8.82 3.36 -4.33
CA VAL A 46 9.63 3.55 -3.10
C VAL A 46 9.38 2.43 -2.10
N GLY A 47 10.39 2.14 -1.28
CA GLY A 47 10.33 1.09 -0.25
C GLY A 47 10.92 -0.24 -0.71
N ASP A 48 10.41 -1.33 -0.14
CA ASP A 48 10.80 -2.69 -0.51
C ASP A 48 10.47 -2.97 -1.98
N THR A 49 11.34 -3.71 -2.66
CA THR A 49 11.01 -4.26 -3.98
C THR A 49 9.84 -5.25 -3.84
N PRO A 50 8.72 -5.04 -4.57
CA PRO A 50 7.60 -5.95 -4.53
C PRO A 50 7.99 -7.34 -5.05
N LYS A 51 7.32 -8.37 -4.53
CA LYS A 51 7.54 -9.78 -4.96
C LYS A 51 6.78 -10.16 -6.24
N PHE A 52 6.11 -9.18 -6.84
CA PHE A 52 5.33 -9.29 -8.07
C PHE A 52 5.90 -8.31 -9.09
N ASP A 53 5.51 -8.44 -10.36
CA ASP A 53 5.89 -7.48 -11.40
C ASP A 53 5.14 -6.15 -11.17
N PRO A 54 5.83 -5.06 -10.77
CA PRO A 54 5.19 -3.79 -10.46
C PRO A 54 4.56 -3.14 -11.70
N THR A 55 5.10 -3.39 -12.90
CA THR A 55 4.55 -2.85 -14.15
C THR A 55 3.25 -3.56 -14.51
N ALA A 56 3.21 -4.89 -14.40
CA ALA A 56 1.98 -5.64 -14.60
C ALA A 56 0.90 -5.23 -13.57
N PHE A 57 1.29 -5.06 -12.31
CA PHE A 57 0.40 -4.60 -11.25
C PHE A 57 -0.16 -3.19 -11.52
N ALA A 58 0.67 -2.27 -12.01
CA ALA A 58 0.26 -0.91 -12.39
C ALA A 58 -0.80 -0.93 -13.50
N SER A 59 -0.56 -1.71 -14.57
CA SER A 59 -1.50 -1.88 -15.67
C SER A 59 -2.85 -2.45 -15.21
N LEU A 60 -2.84 -3.47 -14.36
CA LEU A 60 -4.06 -4.08 -13.83
C LEU A 60 -4.83 -3.10 -12.92
N THR A 61 -4.13 -2.42 -12.01
CA THR A 61 -4.74 -1.45 -11.08
C THR A 61 -5.42 -0.30 -11.84
N ALA A 62 -4.80 0.20 -12.91
CA ALA A 62 -5.41 1.23 -13.75
C ALA A 62 -6.65 0.73 -14.50
N ALA A 63 -6.63 -0.51 -14.99
CA ALA A 63 -7.80 -1.13 -15.62
C ALA A 63 -8.95 -1.30 -14.60
N ASP A 64 -8.65 -1.77 -13.39
CA ASP A 64 -9.64 -1.93 -12.31
C ASP A 64 -10.25 -0.58 -11.90
N PHE A 65 -9.42 0.47 -11.76
CA PHE A 65 -9.89 1.81 -11.45
C PHE A 65 -10.78 2.38 -12.57
N SER A 66 -10.37 2.20 -13.83
CA SER A 66 -11.13 2.64 -15.01
C SER A 66 -12.48 1.92 -15.12
N ALA A 67 -12.51 0.61 -14.86
CA ALA A 67 -13.76 -0.16 -14.83
C ALA A 67 -14.71 0.36 -13.73
N ASN A 68 -14.19 0.65 -12.53
CA ASN A 68 -15.00 1.18 -11.45
C ASN A 68 -15.48 2.63 -11.71
N ASP A 69 -14.69 3.46 -12.37
CA ASP A 69 -15.12 4.79 -12.82
C ASP A 69 -16.32 4.68 -13.79
N GLN A 70 -16.30 3.71 -14.71
CA GLN A 70 -17.43 3.46 -15.60
C GLN A 70 -18.67 2.96 -14.84
N LEU A 71 -18.48 2.12 -13.81
CA LEU A 71 -19.58 1.68 -12.94
C LEU A 71 -20.20 2.87 -12.19
N ALA A 72 -19.39 3.76 -11.60
CA ALA A 72 -19.85 4.96 -10.90
C ALA A 72 -20.73 5.84 -11.80
N LYS A 73 -20.27 6.09 -13.03
CA LYS A 73 -21.02 6.87 -14.02
C LYS A 73 -22.37 6.25 -14.38
N MET A 74 -22.45 4.91 -14.47
CA MET A 74 -23.71 4.22 -14.75
C MET A 74 -24.73 4.33 -13.63
N ILE A 75 -24.29 4.48 -12.37
CA ILE A 75 -25.18 4.63 -11.20
C ILE A 75 -25.43 6.10 -10.82
N GLY A 76 -24.87 7.05 -11.58
CA GLY A 76 -25.04 8.50 -11.34
C GLY A 76 -24.06 9.11 -10.33
N GLU A 77 -23.00 8.38 -9.97
CA GLU A 77 -21.94 8.84 -9.07
C GLU A 77 -20.74 9.39 -9.85
N ALA A 78 -19.98 10.31 -9.24
CA ALA A 78 -18.90 11.03 -9.92
C ALA A 78 -17.62 10.19 -10.14
N GLU A 79 -17.01 9.66 -9.07
CA GLU A 79 -15.84 8.75 -9.10
C GLU A 79 -15.76 8.00 -7.73
N PHE A 80 -15.21 6.78 -7.70
CA PHE A 80 -14.84 6.13 -6.43
C PHE A 80 -13.50 6.69 -5.93
N ALA A 81 -13.49 7.35 -4.77
CA ALA A 81 -12.31 8.06 -4.26
C ALA A 81 -11.18 7.16 -3.71
N SER A 82 -11.46 5.90 -3.37
CA SER A 82 -10.46 4.95 -2.85
C SER A 82 -10.93 3.50 -3.01
N LEU A 83 -10.02 2.61 -3.43
CA LEU A 83 -10.23 1.16 -3.52
C LEU A 83 -9.23 0.45 -2.61
N VAL A 84 -9.72 -0.47 -1.78
CA VAL A 84 -8.89 -1.26 -0.86
C VAL A 84 -9.04 -2.74 -1.22
N HIS A 85 -7.92 -3.40 -1.53
CA HIS A 85 -7.85 -4.84 -1.73
C HIS A 85 -7.03 -5.44 -0.59
N GLN A 86 -7.66 -6.30 0.24
CA GLN A 86 -6.98 -7.02 1.32
C GLN A 86 -6.80 -8.50 0.96
N GLY A 87 -5.55 -8.97 1.00
CA GLY A 87 -5.26 -10.39 0.83
C GLY A 87 -5.36 -11.17 2.15
N GLU A 88 -5.72 -12.46 2.09
CA GLU A 88 -5.86 -13.34 3.27
C GLU A 88 -4.60 -13.42 4.16
N ARG A 89 -3.42 -13.05 3.64
CA ARG A 89 -2.12 -13.14 4.34
C ARG A 89 -1.65 -11.84 5.01
N GLU A 90 -2.29 -10.69 4.77
CA GLU A 90 -1.88 -9.41 5.37
C GLU A 90 -2.40 -9.22 6.80
N GLY A 91 -3.39 -10.00 7.24
CA GLY A 91 -3.90 -10.04 8.62
C GLY A 91 -3.02 -10.79 9.62
N GLY A 92 -1.83 -11.26 9.22
CA GLY A 92 -0.91 -11.97 10.09
C GLY A 92 -0.18 -11.03 11.05
N GLY A 93 -0.88 -10.53 12.08
CA GLY A 93 -0.30 -9.74 13.14
C GLY A 93 0.98 -10.37 13.69
N ARG A 94 2.14 -9.75 13.43
CA ARG A 94 3.39 -9.99 14.16
C ARG A 94 3.30 -9.34 15.55
N GLY A 95 2.32 -9.77 16.34
CA GLY A 95 2.11 -9.37 17.73
C GLY A 95 2.42 -10.55 18.65
N GLY A 96 3.69 -10.70 19.04
CA GLY A 96 4.14 -11.81 19.86
C GLY A 96 5.41 -11.53 20.65
N ARG A 97 5.50 -10.38 21.31
CA ARG A 97 6.37 -10.20 22.48
C ARG A 97 5.48 -10.07 23.71
N GLY A 98 5.50 -11.08 24.58
CA GLY A 98 4.88 -11.00 25.89
C GLY A 98 4.77 -12.33 26.61
N GLY A 99 5.60 -12.56 27.62
CA GLY A 99 5.25 -13.43 28.76
C GLY A 99 5.79 -14.85 28.74
N ARG A 100 7.08 -15.01 29.10
CA ARG A 100 7.60 -16.25 29.67
C ARG A 100 6.88 -16.48 31.01
N ALA A 101 5.88 -17.37 31.04
CA ALA A 101 5.25 -17.78 32.29
C ALA A 101 6.26 -18.64 33.10
N LYS A 102 6.96 -18.02 34.05
CA LYS A 102 7.57 -18.75 35.16
C LYS A 102 6.44 -19.16 36.11
N GLY A 103 6.23 -20.47 36.27
CA GLY A 103 5.26 -21.03 37.22
C GLY A 103 5.55 -20.58 38.67
N PRO A 104 4.52 -20.51 39.52
CA PRO A 104 4.68 -20.05 40.89
C PRO A 104 5.47 -21.07 41.71
N ALA A 105 6.62 -20.65 42.24
CA ALA A 105 7.33 -21.35 43.30
C ALA A 105 6.50 -21.27 44.59
N ARG A 106 5.74 -22.33 44.91
CA ARG A 106 5.11 -22.47 46.22
C ARG A 106 6.18 -22.76 47.26
N ARG A 107 6.47 -21.72 48.04
CA ARG A 107 7.34 -21.72 49.22
C ARG A 107 6.61 -22.41 50.38
N GLY A 108 6.94 -23.67 50.64
CA GLY A 108 6.50 -24.37 51.86
C GLY A 108 7.32 -23.91 53.07
N ARG A 109 6.72 -23.11 53.95
CA ARG A 109 7.17 -22.90 55.34
C ARG A 109 5.96 -23.08 56.28
N GLY A 110 5.95 -24.19 57.00
CA GLY A 110 5.37 -24.40 58.32
C GLY A 110 6.21 -25.55 58.90
N ARG A 111 7.03 -25.40 59.94
CA ARG A 111 6.71 -25.03 61.33
C ARG A 111 5.47 -25.77 61.84
N ASN A 112 5.65 -27.04 62.19
CA ASN A 112 5.72 -27.43 63.60
C ASN A 112 6.76 -28.54 63.73
#